data_AF-A0A3B9YR42-F1
#
_entry.id   AF-A0A3B9YR42-F1
#
_cell.length_a   1.000
_cell.length_b   1.000
_cell.length_c   1.000
_cell.angle_alpha   90.00
_cell.angle_beta   90.00
_cell.angle_gamma   90.00
#
_symmetry.space_group_name_H-M   'P 1'
#
loop_
_entity.id
_entity.type
_entity.pdbx_description
1 polymer ?
#
loop_
_entity_poly.entity_id
_entity_poly.type
_entity_poly.pdbx_seq_one_letter_code
_entity_poly.pdbx_strand_id
1 'polypeptide(L)'
;MIEAVCDCGAVRLEIETAPTEINDCQCTWCQRLGALWSYFQKDQVKIISTLGATETYLRGPKRIEFHRCRTCGLTSHWLPSDASLTRMGVNTRLMPREVRARASVFQGM
;
A
#
# COMPACT_ATOMS: atom_id res chain seq x y z
N MET A 1 -1.06 -16.40 4.11
CA MET A 1 -0.32 -15.15 4.39
C MET A 1 0.44 -14.77 3.13
N ILE A 2 0.28 -13.53 2.68
CA ILE A 2 0.87 -12.96 1.48
C ILE A 2 1.81 -11.86 1.92
N GLU A 3 3.00 -11.82 1.32
CA GLU A 3 3.95 -10.75 1.58
C GLU A 3 3.89 -9.69 0.49
N ALA A 4 3.92 -8.42 0.89
CA ALA A 4 4.25 -7.30 0.04
C ALA A 4 5.56 -6.69 0.54
N VAL A 5 6.62 -6.76 -0.27
CA VAL A 5 7.98 -6.42 0.17
C VAL A 5 8.55 -5.34 -0.74
N CYS A 6 9.18 -4.32 -0.16
CA CYS A 6 9.95 -3.37 -0.96
C CYS A 6 11.23 -4.04 -1.52
N ASP A 7 11.85 -3.42 -2.54
CA ASP A 7 13.01 -3.97 -3.24
C ASP A 7 14.18 -4.34 -2.31
N CYS A 8 14.51 -3.46 -1.36
CA CYS A 8 15.60 -3.70 -0.40
C CYS A 8 15.22 -4.59 0.80
N GLY A 9 13.95 -5.02 0.91
CA GLY A 9 13.48 -5.85 2.03
C GLY A 9 13.25 -5.14 3.37
N ALA A 10 13.58 -3.85 3.49
CA ALA A 10 13.49 -3.10 4.75
C ALA A 10 12.03 -2.84 5.22
N VAL A 11 11.07 -2.94 4.31
CA VAL A 11 9.64 -2.77 4.59
C VAL A 11 8.90 -3.98 4.02
N ARG A 12 8.30 -4.77 4.90
CA ARG A 12 7.47 -5.94 4.59
C ARG A 12 6.09 -5.74 5.18
N LEU A 13 5.05 -6.10 4.43
CA LEU A 13 3.69 -6.19 4.92
C LEU A 13 3.26 -7.66 4.81
N GLU A 14 2.75 -8.22 5.90
CA GLU A 14 2.09 -9.52 5.93
C GLU A 14 0.58 -9.31 5.86
N ILE A 15 -0.05 -9.86 4.82
CA ILE A 15 -1.49 -9.74 4.55
C ILE A 15 -2.13 -11.13 4.67
N GLU A 16 -3.27 -11.22 5.34
CA GLU A 16 -3.93 -12.52 5.57
C GLU A 16 -4.47 -13.15 4.27
N THR A 17 -5.11 -12.34 3.44
CA THR A 17 -5.90 -12.78 2.27
C THR A 17 -5.43 -12.15 0.97
N ALA A 18 -5.65 -12.87 -0.15
CA ALA A 18 -5.31 -12.35 -1.47
C ALA A 18 -6.24 -11.22 -1.88
N PRO A 19 -5.73 -10.19 -2.58
CA PRO A 19 -6.59 -9.17 -3.15
C PRO A 19 -7.53 -9.81 -4.18
N THR A 20 -8.82 -9.52 -4.09
CA THR A 20 -9.82 -9.88 -5.10
C THR A 20 -9.99 -8.77 -6.13
N GLU A 21 -9.75 -7.52 -5.73
CA GLU A 21 -9.87 -6.34 -6.56
C GLU A 21 -8.64 -5.44 -6.37
N ILE A 22 -8.25 -4.77 -7.45
CA ILE A 22 -7.15 -3.83 -7.49
C ILE A 22 -7.65 -2.53 -8.09
N ASN A 23 -7.51 -1.44 -7.33
CA ASN A 23 -7.77 -0.10 -7.80
C ASN A 23 -6.54 0.48 -8.50
N ASP A 24 -6.63 0.65 -9.81
CA ASP A 24 -5.79 1.54 -10.60
C ASP A 24 -6.32 2.98 -10.46
N CYS A 25 -5.96 3.62 -9.34
CA CYS A 25 -6.53 4.91 -8.96
C CYS A 25 -6.12 6.02 -9.94
N GLN A 26 -7.12 6.72 -10.48
CA GLN A 26 -6.93 7.73 -11.52
C GLN A 26 -6.72 9.15 -10.97
N CYS A 27 -6.61 9.34 -9.66
CA CYS A 27 -6.26 10.65 -9.13
C CYS A 27 -4.84 11.06 -9.57
N THR A 28 -4.61 12.37 -9.72
CA THR A 28 -3.38 12.93 -10.30
C THR A 28 -2.07 12.45 -9.65
N TRP A 29 -2.08 12.13 -8.36
CA TRP A 29 -0.93 11.58 -7.66
C TRP A 29 -0.74 10.11 -7.90
N CYS A 30 -1.81 9.29 -7.82
CA CYS A 30 -1.70 7.85 -8.01
C CYS A 30 -1.25 7.52 -9.43
N GLN A 31 -1.71 8.29 -10.44
CA GLN A 31 -1.19 8.20 -11.81
C GLN A 31 0.32 8.47 -11.89
N ARG A 32 0.84 9.46 -11.15
CA ARG A 32 2.29 9.77 -11.11
C ARG A 32 3.09 8.76 -10.30
N LEU A 33 2.49 8.23 -9.24
CA LEU A 33 3.09 7.23 -8.37
C LEU A 33 3.15 5.85 -9.02
N GLY A 34 2.21 5.53 -9.92
CA GLY A 34 2.12 4.24 -10.60
C GLY A 34 1.73 3.07 -9.69
N ALA A 35 1.21 3.36 -8.50
CA ALA A 35 0.80 2.35 -7.53
C ALA A 35 -0.56 1.71 -7.90
N LEU A 36 -0.69 0.43 -7.59
CA LEU A 36 -1.94 -0.32 -7.70
C LEU A 36 -2.40 -0.71 -6.29
N TRP A 37 -3.61 -0.34 -5.91
CA TRP A 37 -4.05 -0.45 -4.52
C TRP A 37 -5.04 -1.59 -4.32
N SER A 38 -4.80 -2.42 -3.31
CA SER A 38 -5.87 -3.21 -2.69
C SER A 38 -6.11 -2.69 -1.28
N TYR A 39 -7.36 -2.73 -0.85
CA TYR A 39 -7.80 -2.12 0.39
C TYR A 39 -8.12 -3.17 1.44
N PHE A 40 -7.59 -2.98 2.63
CA PHE A 40 -7.70 -3.91 3.76
C PHE A 40 -8.09 -3.16 5.03
N GLN A 41 -8.60 -3.89 6.02
CA GLN A 41 -8.65 -3.36 7.38
C GLN A 41 -7.21 -3.34 7.96
N LYS A 42 -6.92 -2.37 8.83
CA LYS A 42 -5.59 -2.22 9.46
C LYS A 42 -5.17 -3.47 10.24
N ASP A 43 -6.11 -4.20 10.84
CA ASP A 43 -5.85 -5.43 11.59
C ASP A 43 -5.53 -6.65 10.71
N GLN A 44 -5.91 -6.62 9.42
CA GLN A 44 -5.59 -7.66 8.42
C GLN A 44 -4.17 -7.53 7.83
N VAL A 45 -3.45 -6.47 8.19
CA VAL A 45 -2.15 -6.11 7.62
C VAL A 45 -1.16 -5.85 8.75
N LYS A 46 -0.15 -6.71 8.85
CA LYS A 46 0.95 -6.52 9.78
C LYS A 46 2.14 -5.89 9.07
N ILE A 47 2.50 -4.68 9.48
CA ILE A 47 3.64 -3.94 8.93
C ILE A 47 4.90 -4.30 9.72
N ILE A 48 5.90 -4.84 9.03
CA ILE A 48 7.19 -5.25 9.59
C ILE A 48 8.27 -4.35 8.99
N SER A 49 8.78 -3.45 9.82
CA SER A 49 9.85 -2.53 9.47
C SER A 49 10.56 -2.02 10.72
N THR A 50 11.83 -1.66 10.61
CA THR A 50 12.54 -0.98 11.71
C THR A 50 12.03 0.46 11.88
N LEU A 51 12.18 1.02 13.08
CA LEU A 51 11.80 2.41 13.34
C LEU A 51 12.54 3.33 12.37
N GLY A 52 11.79 4.18 11.67
CA GLY A 52 12.35 5.10 10.68
C GLY A 52 12.69 4.48 9.32
N ALA A 53 12.33 3.22 9.05
CA ALA A 53 12.49 2.60 7.72
C ALA A 53 11.58 3.23 6.65
N THR A 54 10.47 3.84 7.08
CA THR A 54 9.54 4.56 6.20
C THR A 54 9.58 6.06 6.43
N GLU A 55 9.41 6.83 5.35
CA GLU A 55 9.06 8.25 5.38
C GLU A 55 7.62 8.42 4.90
N THR A 56 6.92 9.40 5.44
CA THR A 56 5.51 9.68 5.11
C THR A 56 5.37 10.94 4.26
N TYR A 57 4.51 10.87 3.25
CA TYR A 57 4.03 12.03 2.52
C TYR A 57 2.53 12.19 2.75
N LEU A 58 2.14 13.29 3.39
CA LEU A 58 0.76 13.60 3.72
C LEU A 58 0.11 14.38 2.58
N ARG A 59 -0.89 13.78 1.92
CA ARG A 59 -1.52 14.35 0.73
C ARG A 59 -2.96 14.82 0.97
N GLY A 60 -3.35 15.84 0.21
CA GLY A 60 -4.71 16.37 0.18
C GLY A 60 -4.96 17.35 1.33
N PRO A 61 -6.20 17.47 1.85
CA PRO A 61 -6.49 18.21 3.07
C PRO A 61 -5.98 17.44 4.31
N LYS A 62 -4.78 16.87 4.22
CA LYS A 62 -4.08 16.11 5.26
C LYS A 62 -4.82 14.86 5.74
N ARG A 63 -5.41 14.08 4.83
CA ARG A 63 -6.24 12.90 5.16
C ARG A 63 -5.56 11.54 4.95
N ILE A 64 -4.54 11.47 4.08
CA ILE A 64 -3.89 10.21 3.70
C ILE A 64 -2.38 10.37 3.79
N GLU A 65 -1.75 9.45 4.51
CA GLU A 65 -0.31 9.31 4.69
C GLU A 65 0.21 8.21 3.76
N PHE A 66 1.05 8.55 2.79
CA PHE A 66 1.72 7.59 1.93
C PHE A 66 3.08 7.20 2.52
N HIS A 67 3.27 5.92 2.82
CA HIS A 67 4.51 5.40 3.42
C HIS A 67 5.46 4.87 2.35
N ARG A 68 6.61 5.52 2.19
CA ARG A 68 7.69 5.10 1.28
C ARG A 68 8.89 4.58 2.05
N CYS A 69 9.53 3.53 1.55
CA CYS A 69 10.79 3.05 2.08
C CYS A 69 11.87 4.12 1.91
N ARG A 70 12.59 4.47 2.98
CA ARG A 70 13.68 5.45 2.91
C ARG A 70 14.89 4.95 2.13
N THR A 71 15.09 3.63 2.08
CA THR A 71 16.24 3.02 1.42
C THR A 71 16.05 2.92 -0.09
N CYS A 72 14.94 2.32 -0.55
CA CYS A 72 14.71 2.08 -1.99
C CYS A 72 13.62 2.96 -2.62
N GLY A 73 12.99 3.85 -1.86
CA GLY A 73 12.01 4.83 -2.36
C GLY A 73 10.61 4.27 -2.68
N LEU A 74 10.43 2.95 -2.71
CA LEU A 74 9.13 2.35 -3.05
C LEU A 74 8.05 2.67 -2.02
N THR A 75 6.89 3.13 -2.48
CA THR A 75 5.70 3.30 -1.65
C THR A 75 5.04 1.96 -1.40
N SER A 76 4.91 1.61 -0.12
CA SER A 76 4.42 0.31 0.33
C SER A 76 2.92 0.31 0.62
N HIS A 77 2.45 1.34 1.31
CA HIS A 77 1.06 1.45 1.72
C HIS A 77 0.69 2.91 1.97
N TRP A 78 -0.60 3.15 2.16
CA TRP A 78 -1.09 4.38 2.74
C TRP A 78 -1.95 4.09 3.98
N LEU A 79 -1.93 5.02 4.93
CA LEU A 79 -2.82 5.03 6.09
C LEU A 79 -3.67 6.30 6.10
N PRO A 80 -4.89 6.26 6.63
CA PRO A 80 -5.62 7.47 6.93
C PRO A 80 -4.93 8.19 8.09
N SER A 81 -4.83 9.52 8.01
CA SER A 81 -4.30 10.33 9.11
C SER A 81 -5.27 10.40 10.30
N ASP A 82 -6.57 10.22 10.04
CA ASP A 82 -7.56 10.00 11.08
C ASP A 82 -7.47 8.55 11.58
N ALA A 83 -7.03 8.40 12.83
CA ALA A 83 -6.86 7.10 13.47
C ALA A 83 -8.18 6.31 13.61
N SER A 84 -9.34 6.98 13.63
CA SER A 84 -10.65 6.32 13.72
C SER A 84 -11.02 5.56 12.45
N LEU A 85 -10.40 5.89 11.31
CA LEU A 85 -10.62 5.18 10.06
C LEU A 85 -9.80 3.88 10.05
N THR A 86 -10.47 2.77 9.73
CA THR A 86 -9.88 1.42 9.85
C THR A 86 -9.33 0.88 8.54
N ARG A 87 -9.70 1.46 7.39
CA ARG A 87 -9.22 1.02 6.07
C ARG A 87 -7.85 1.60 5.76
N MET A 88 -7.04 0.80 5.10
CA MET A 88 -5.75 1.17 4.53
C MET A 88 -5.62 0.63 3.10
N GLY A 89 -4.61 1.08 2.36
CA GLY A 89 -4.29 0.52 1.05
C GLY A 89 -2.87 0.01 0.99
N VAL A 90 -2.70 -1.18 0.41
CA VAL A 90 -1.42 -1.83 0.17
C VAL A 90 -1.11 -1.76 -1.32
N ASN A 91 0.13 -1.38 -1.67
CA ASN A 91 0.58 -1.35 -3.05
C ASN A 91 0.82 -2.79 -3.53
N THR A 92 -0.10 -3.32 -4.34
CA THR A 92 -0.07 -4.70 -4.80
C THR A 92 1.10 -4.97 -5.74
N ARG A 93 1.76 -3.93 -6.30
CA ARG A 93 2.99 -4.11 -7.08
C ARG A 93 4.14 -4.72 -6.29
N LEU A 94 4.08 -4.67 -4.95
CA LEU A 94 5.05 -5.28 -4.05
C LEU A 94 4.72 -6.74 -3.71
N MET A 95 3.56 -7.25 -4.12
CA MET A 95 3.18 -8.67 -3.95
C MET A 95 3.75 -9.52 -5.09
N PRO A 96 3.93 -10.84 -4.88
CA PRO A 96 4.22 -11.78 -5.96
C PRO A 96 3.20 -11.67 -7.09
N ARG A 97 3.67 -11.77 -8.34
CA ARG A 97 2.85 -11.49 -9.52
C ARG A 97 1.65 -12.44 -9.61
N GLU A 98 1.86 -13.72 -9.29
CA GLU A 98 0.87 -14.79 -9.27
C GLU A 98 -0.26 -14.55 -8.26
N VAL A 99 0.01 -13.82 -7.17
CA VAL A 99 -1.00 -13.45 -6.18
C VAL A 99 -1.91 -12.36 -6.75
N ARG A 100 -1.33 -11.29 -7.29
CA ARG A 100 -2.09 -10.12 -7.76
C ARG A 100 -2.71 -10.30 -9.16
N ALA A 101 -2.19 -11.21 -9.98
CA ALA A 101 -2.69 -11.46 -11.34
C ALA A 101 -4.11 -12.07 -11.37
N ARG A 102 -4.59 -12.59 -10.24
CA ARG A 102 -5.94 -13.17 -10.11
C ARG A 102 -7.02 -12.16 -9.75
N ALA A 103 -6.62 -10.96 -9.33
CA ALA A 103 -7.55 -9.90 -8.95
C ALA A 103 -8.12 -9.19 -10.18
N SER A 104 -9.37 -8.76 -10.11
CA SER A 104 -9.92 -7.82 -11.09
C SER A 104 -9.28 -6.46 -10.92
N VAL A 105 -9.05 -5.74 -12.02
CA VAL A 105 -8.54 -4.37 -11.99
C VAL A 105 -9.68 -3.43 -12.38
N PHE A 106 -9.92 -2.43 -11.54
CA PHE A 106 -10.87 -1.36 -11.82
C PHE A 106 -10.19 0.01 -11.68
N GLN A 107 -10.79 1.02 -12.29
CA GLN A 107 -10.30 2.39 -12.23
C GLN A 107 -11.22 3.23 -11.34
N GLY A 108 -10.78 3.47 -10.11
CA GLY A 108 -11.46 4.33 -9.14
C GLY A 108 -10.83 5.72 -9.08
N MET A 109 -11.62 6.72 -8.66
CA MET A 109 -11.13 8.07 -8.37
C MET A 109 -10.80 8.24 -6.89
#